data_AF-A0A251R8D1-F1
#
_entry.id   AF-A0A251R8D1-F1
#
_cell.length_a   1.000
_cell.length_b   1.000
_cell.length_c   1.000
_cell.angle_alpha   90.00
_cell.angle_beta   90.00
_cell.angle_gamma   90.00
#
_symmetry.space_group_name_H-M   'P 1'
#
loop_
_entity.id
_entity.type
_entity.pdbx_description
1 polymer ?
#
loop_
_entity_poly.entity_id
_entity_poly.type
_entity_poly.pdbx_seq_one_letter_code
_entity_poly.pdbx_strand_id
1 'polypeptide(L)'
;MEIQCGSESTTDLKKQMQRMEMMEDECNRNRKGEVSVEEGYRENKIKKARLQSTLVALVDDPILSDVPKNPTLSDVDTLICLELGSAMRISVLKLDATAFDVALMNSATVKDLKVAIKKKINDMEQSKMGHRHISWKHVWGNFCLSYHNDKLLDDNAALQDFGVRNNSQL
;
A
#
# COMPACT_ATOMS: atom_id res chain seq x y z
N MET A 1 -15.10 22.56 87.99
CA MET A 1 -15.51 22.66 86.57
C MET A 1 -14.80 21.56 85.82
N GLU A 2 -15.56 20.65 85.25
CA GLU A 2 -15.09 19.39 84.65
C GLU A 2 -14.31 19.64 83.35
N ILE A 3 -13.19 18.94 83.19
CA ILE A 3 -12.48 18.82 81.91
C ILE A 3 -13.17 17.70 81.13
N GLN A 4 -13.93 18.04 80.10
CA GLN A 4 -14.50 17.05 79.19
C GLN A 4 -13.57 16.89 77.99
N CYS A 5 -12.79 15.81 78.01
CA CYS A 5 -11.95 15.39 76.89
C CYS A 5 -12.86 14.86 75.78
N GLY A 6 -13.09 15.68 74.74
CA GLY A 6 -13.80 15.26 73.54
C GLY A 6 -12.90 14.31 72.74
N SER A 7 -13.19 13.03 72.81
CA SER A 7 -12.61 12.01 71.94
C SER A 7 -12.94 12.38 70.49
N GLU A 8 -11.93 12.81 69.71
CA GLU A 8 -12.02 12.80 68.26
C GLU A 8 -12.39 11.36 67.87
N SER A 9 -13.65 11.19 67.44
CA SER A 9 -14.23 9.88 67.26
C SER A 9 -13.39 9.15 66.24
N THR A 10 -12.79 8.02 66.65
CA THR A 10 -11.96 7.13 65.82
C THR A 10 -12.59 6.79 64.46
N THR A 11 -13.90 7.00 64.32
CA THR A 11 -14.68 6.90 63.08
C THR A 11 -14.30 7.92 62.02
N ASP A 12 -13.93 9.15 62.37
CA ASP A 12 -13.66 10.22 61.40
C ASP A 12 -12.28 10.06 60.76
N LEU A 13 -11.27 9.73 61.58
CA LEU A 13 -9.94 9.33 61.14
C LEU A 13 -9.99 8.06 60.26
N LYS A 14 -10.80 7.05 60.63
CA LYS A 14 -11.01 5.86 59.79
C LYS A 14 -11.64 6.20 58.44
N LYS A 15 -12.62 7.11 58.41
CA LYS A 15 -13.28 7.56 57.17
C LYS A 15 -12.31 8.33 56.27
N GLN A 16 -11.41 9.12 56.86
CA GLN A 16 -10.38 9.85 56.14
C GLN A 16 -9.30 8.92 55.57
N MET A 17 -8.85 7.92 56.34
CA MET A 17 -7.91 6.89 55.87
C MET A 17 -8.48 6.09 54.70
N GLN A 18 -9.73 5.64 54.81
CA GLN A 18 -10.40 4.90 53.73
C GLN A 18 -10.56 5.75 52.46
N ARG A 19 -10.71 7.07 52.59
CA ARG A 19 -10.79 8.00 51.45
C ARG A 19 -9.45 8.19 50.76
N MET A 20 -8.34 8.18 51.51
CA MET A 20 -6.99 8.23 50.93
C MET A 20 -6.64 6.91 50.22
N GLU A 21 -6.97 5.75 50.81
CA GLU A 21 -6.75 4.44 50.17
C GLU A 21 -7.50 4.33 48.83
N MET A 22 -8.77 4.76 48.77
CA MET A 22 -9.53 4.77 47.52
C MET A 22 -8.92 5.70 46.45
N MET A 23 -8.35 6.84 46.87
CA MET A 23 -7.71 7.80 45.97
C MET A 23 -6.36 7.29 45.45
N GLU A 24 -5.60 6.57 46.28
CA GLU A 24 -4.36 5.88 45.88
C GLU A 24 -4.65 4.74 44.88
N ASP A 25 -5.71 3.96 45.11
CA ASP A 25 -6.14 2.87 44.22
C ASP A 25 -6.58 3.38 42.84
N GLU A 26 -7.24 4.53 42.77
CA GLU A 26 -7.63 5.17 41.52
C GLU A 26 -6.41 5.73 40.78
N CYS A 27 -5.48 6.39 41.49
CA CYS A 27 -4.23 6.89 40.92
C CYS A 27 -3.37 5.74 40.35
N ASN A 28 -3.30 4.60 41.05
CA ASN A 28 -2.53 3.43 40.62
C ASN A 28 -3.18 2.72 39.42
N ARG A 29 -4.53 2.69 39.35
CA ARG A 29 -5.26 2.16 38.19
C ARG A 29 -5.03 2.99 36.93
N ASN A 30 -5.13 4.32 37.02
CA ASN A 30 -4.87 5.20 35.88
C ASN A 30 -3.42 5.07 35.37
N ARG A 31 -2.45 5.01 36.29
CA ARG A 31 -1.04 4.84 35.93
C ARG A 31 -0.76 3.51 35.22
N LYS A 32 -1.40 2.41 35.64
CA LYS A 32 -1.33 1.13 34.93
C LYS A 32 -1.95 1.20 33.53
N GLY A 33 -3.06 1.92 33.38
CA GLY A 33 -3.71 2.16 32.08
C GLY A 33 -2.78 2.91 31.11
N GLU A 34 -2.17 4.01 31.56
CA GLU A 34 -1.25 4.82 30.74
C GLU A 34 0.00 4.02 30.30
N VAL A 35 0.62 3.28 31.22
CA VAL A 35 1.79 2.43 30.91
C VAL A 35 1.45 1.37 29.85
N SER A 36 0.28 0.71 29.98
CA SER A 36 -0.14 -0.33 29.03
C SER A 36 -0.39 0.20 27.61
N VAL A 37 -0.86 1.44 27.49
CA VAL A 37 -1.12 2.09 26.19
C VAL A 37 0.19 2.52 25.54
N GLU A 38 1.14 3.09 26.30
CA GLU A 38 2.46 3.46 25.79
C GLU A 38 3.29 2.24 25.35
N GLU A 39 3.22 1.14 26.10
CA GLU A 39 3.87 -0.13 25.75
C GLU A 39 3.32 -0.68 24.43
N GLY A 40 2.00 -0.66 24.24
CA GLY A 40 1.35 -1.06 22.99
C GLY A 40 1.74 -0.19 21.79
N TYR A 41 1.89 1.13 21.99
CA TYR A 41 2.36 2.03 20.93
C TYR A 41 3.82 1.76 20.53
N ARG A 42 4.70 1.54 21.53
CA ARG A 42 6.10 1.17 21.29
C ARG A 42 6.22 -0.16 20.56
N GLU A 43 5.47 -1.17 20.96
CA GLU A 43 5.48 -2.49 20.32
C GLU A 43 5.07 -2.38 18.84
N ASN A 44 3.99 -1.65 18.54
CA ASN A 44 3.55 -1.42 17.16
C ASN A 44 4.59 -0.68 16.32
N LYS A 45 5.27 0.31 16.90
CA LYS A 45 6.38 1.02 16.24
C LYS A 45 7.53 0.08 15.88
N ILE A 46 7.91 -0.81 16.81
CA ILE A 46 8.96 -1.83 16.57
C ILE A 46 8.52 -2.80 15.48
N LYS A 47 7.29 -3.33 15.54
CA LYS A 47 6.74 -4.22 14.50
C LYS A 47 6.75 -3.54 13.13
N LYS A 48 6.31 -2.29 13.04
CA LYS A 48 6.35 -1.49 11.80
C LYS A 48 7.77 -1.31 11.28
N ALA A 49 8.73 -0.99 12.14
CA ALA A 49 10.13 -0.84 11.75
C ALA A 49 10.72 -2.15 11.20
N ARG A 50 10.41 -3.30 11.84
CA ARG A 50 10.83 -4.63 11.36
C ARG A 50 10.22 -4.94 9.99
N LEU A 51 8.91 -4.70 9.81
CA LEU A 51 8.24 -4.90 8.53
C LEU A 51 8.81 -4.01 7.43
N GLN A 52 9.07 -2.73 7.74
CA GLN A 52 9.70 -1.81 6.79
C GLN A 52 11.11 -2.27 6.41
N SER A 53 11.91 -2.74 7.37
CA SER A 53 13.24 -3.28 7.09
C SER A 53 13.18 -4.51 6.19
N THR A 54 12.25 -5.44 6.44
CA THR A 54 12.06 -6.62 5.59
C THR A 54 11.56 -6.24 4.20
N LEU A 55 10.62 -5.30 4.11
CA LEU A 55 10.09 -4.83 2.84
C LEU A 55 11.18 -4.21 1.95
N VAL A 56 12.05 -3.37 2.53
CA VAL A 56 13.17 -2.78 1.79
C VAL A 56 14.11 -3.87 1.26
N ALA A 57 14.46 -4.85 2.08
CA ALA A 57 15.33 -5.95 1.66
C ALA A 57 14.72 -6.78 0.52
N LEU A 58 13.39 -6.98 0.52
CA LEU A 58 12.70 -7.70 -0.56
C LEU A 58 12.61 -6.87 -1.86
N VAL A 59 12.38 -5.55 -1.75
CA VAL A 59 12.30 -4.67 -2.93
C VAL A 59 13.65 -4.56 -3.66
N ASP A 60 14.76 -4.66 -2.93
CA ASP A 60 16.12 -4.64 -3.48
C ASP A 60 16.62 -6.04 -3.91
N ASP A 61 15.84 -7.10 -3.70
CA ASP A 61 16.21 -8.46 -4.07
C ASP A 61 16.22 -8.61 -5.62
N PRO A 62 17.35 -9.01 -6.24
CA PRO A 62 17.43 -9.16 -7.70
C PRO A 62 16.46 -10.22 -8.25
N ILE A 63 16.05 -11.20 -7.44
CA ILE A 63 15.06 -12.22 -7.84
C ILE A 63 13.69 -11.59 -8.10
N LEU A 64 13.39 -10.47 -7.44
CA LEU A 64 12.11 -9.75 -7.55
C LEU A 64 12.18 -8.51 -8.45
N SER A 65 13.17 -8.46 -9.35
CA SER A 65 13.39 -7.30 -10.23
C SER A 65 12.26 -7.04 -11.24
N ASP A 66 11.40 -8.02 -11.47
CA ASP A 66 10.19 -7.95 -12.29
C ASP A 66 8.99 -7.34 -11.55
N VAL A 67 9.01 -7.35 -10.22
CA VAL A 67 7.96 -6.79 -9.37
C VAL A 67 8.05 -5.25 -9.36
N PRO A 68 6.94 -4.52 -9.57
CA PRO A 68 6.92 -3.07 -9.43
C PRO A 68 7.38 -2.61 -8.04
N LYS A 69 8.10 -1.49 -7.94
CA LYS A 69 8.58 -0.93 -6.65
C LYS A 69 7.47 -0.70 -5.62
N ASN A 70 6.25 -0.42 -6.09
CA ASN A 70 5.05 -0.28 -5.28
C ASN A 70 4.00 -1.27 -5.79
N PRO A 71 4.10 -2.56 -5.46
CA PRO A 71 3.19 -3.58 -5.99
C PRO A 71 1.84 -3.53 -5.29
N THR A 72 0.78 -3.76 -6.06
CA THR A 72 -0.55 -4.08 -5.56
C THR A 72 -0.73 -5.60 -5.57
N LEU A 73 -1.71 -6.12 -4.80
CA LEU A 73 -2.01 -7.57 -4.82
C LEU A 73 -2.30 -8.06 -6.24
N SER A 74 -3.03 -7.27 -7.03
CA SER A 74 -3.34 -7.62 -8.42
C SER A 74 -2.10 -7.68 -9.31
N ASP A 75 -1.06 -6.87 -9.06
CA ASP A 75 0.18 -6.95 -9.83
C ASP A 75 0.89 -8.28 -9.55
N VAL A 76 0.97 -8.66 -8.27
CA VAL A 76 1.61 -9.92 -7.84
C VAL A 76 0.84 -11.11 -8.39
N ASP A 77 -0.49 -11.10 -8.30
CA ASP A 77 -1.34 -12.15 -8.87
C ASP A 77 -1.16 -12.26 -10.39
N THR A 78 -1.03 -11.12 -11.08
CA THR A 78 -0.78 -11.11 -12.54
C THR A 78 0.59 -11.71 -12.88
N LEU A 79 1.63 -11.44 -12.08
CA LEU A 79 2.96 -12.03 -12.28
C LEU A 79 2.96 -13.54 -12.01
N ILE A 80 2.27 -13.99 -10.95
CA ILE A 80 2.08 -15.42 -10.70
C ILE A 80 1.33 -16.06 -11.87
N CYS A 81 0.26 -15.44 -12.36
CA CYS A 81 -0.50 -15.92 -13.51
C CYS A 81 0.35 -15.93 -14.79
N LEU A 82 1.34 -15.04 -14.92
CA LEU A 82 2.25 -15.02 -16.07
C LEU A 82 3.15 -16.25 -16.07
N GLU A 83 3.71 -16.60 -14.90
CA GLU A 83 4.52 -17.80 -14.72
C GLU A 83 3.70 -19.09 -14.94
N LEU A 84 2.42 -19.06 -14.53
CA LEU A 84 1.48 -20.17 -14.74
C LEU A 84 0.82 -20.19 -16.14
N GLY A 85 1.15 -19.25 -17.03
CA GLY A 85 0.67 -19.20 -18.42
C GLY A 85 -0.77 -18.67 -18.62
N SER A 86 -1.38 -18.09 -17.58
CA SER A 86 -2.73 -17.50 -17.62
C SER A 86 -2.74 -15.97 -17.77
N ALA A 87 -1.57 -15.35 -17.80
CA ALA A 87 -1.35 -13.97 -18.18
C ALA A 87 -0.37 -13.89 -19.37
N MET A 88 -0.29 -12.72 -19.98
CA MET A 88 0.57 -12.42 -21.11
C MET A 88 1.44 -11.21 -20.84
N ARG A 89 2.67 -11.27 -21.34
CA ARG A 89 3.57 -10.13 -21.40
C ARG A 89 3.48 -9.50 -22.78
N ILE A 90 3.25 -8.21 -22.81
CA ILE A 90 3.12 -7.42 -24.02
C ILE A 90 4.24 -6.40 -24.05
N SER A 91 4.93 -6.30 -25.18
CA SER A 91 5.93 -5.25 -25.41
C SER A 91 5.27 -4.07 -26.11
N VAL A 92 5.46 -2.87 -25.58
CA VAL A 92 4.91 -1.64 -26.14
C VAL A 92 6.04 -0.81 -26.72
N LEU A 93 6.03 -0.65 -28.04
CA LEU A 93 6.97 0.17 -28.78
C LEU A 93 6.51 1.64 -28.77
N LYS A 94 7.36 2.51 -28.26
CA LYS A 94 7.12 3.95 -28.27
C LYS A 94 7.55 4.57 -29.60
N LEU A 95 7.12 5.81 -29.80
CA LEU A 95 7.51 6.64 -30.95
C LEU A 95 9.00 6.99 -30.99
N ASP A 96 9.70 6.92 -29.86
CA ASP A 96 11.16 7.13 -29.77
C ASP A 96 11.96 5.84 -30.06
N ALA A 97 11.30 4.80 -30.59
CA ALA A 97 11.84 3.47 -30.84
C ALA A 97 12.31 2.70 -29.60
N THR A 98 12.07 3.21 -28.38
CA THR A 98 12.26 2.42 -27.16
C THR A 98 11.04 1.55 -26.89
N ALA A 99 11.26 0.39 -26.26
CA ALA A 99 10.19 -0.52 -25.88
C ALA A 99 10.22 -0.80 -24.39
N PHE A 100 9.06 -1.16 -23.83
CA PHE A 100 8.93 -1.62 -22.46
C PHE A 100 7.83 -2.66 -22.36
N ASP A 101 7.94 -3.54 -21.37
CA ASP A 101 6.99 -4.63 -21.21
C ASP A 101 5.97 -4.34 -20.11
N VAL A 102 4.75 -4.83 -20.32
CA VAL A 102 3.65 -4.85 -19.35
C VAL A 102 3.07 -6.26 -19.26
N ALA A 103 2.78 -6.73 -18.05
CA ALA A 103 2.10 -7.99 -17.80
C ALA A 103 0.61 -7.74 -17.59
N LEU A 104 -0.25 -8.52 -18.24
CA LEU A 104 -1.70 -8.40 -18.19
C LEU A 104 -2.33 -9.79 -18.21
N MET A 105 -3.49 -9.94 -17.58
CA MET A 105 -4.29 -11.16 -17.71
C MET A 105 -4.63 -11.43 -19.18
N ASN A 106 -4.74 -12.70 -19.56
CA ASN A 106 -5.12 -13.05 -20.94
C ASN A 106 -6.47 -12.42 -21.32
N SER A 107 -7.41 -12.30 -20.37
CA SER A 107 -8.72 -11.68 -20.56
C SER A 107 -8.72 -10.14 -20.55
N ALA A 108 -7.55 -9.49 -20.49
CA ALA A 108 -7.46 -8.04 -20.39
C ALA A 108 -8.02 -7.32 -21.63
N THR A 109 -8.58 -6.16 -21.39
CA THR A 109 -9.15 -5.27 -22.42
C THR A 109 -8.15 -4.20 -22.85
N VAL A 110 -8.48 -3.47 -23.92
CA VAL A 110 -7.70 -2.29 -24.37
C VAL A 110 -7.56 -1.25 -23.25
N LYS A 111 -8.61 -1.06 -22.44
CA LYS A 111 -8.58 -0.17 -21.28
C LYS A 111 -7.53 -0.59 -20.26
N ASP A 112 -7.47 -1.88 -19.94
CA ASP A 112 -6.50 -2.43 -18.99
C ASP A 112 -5.07 -2.22 -19.48
N LEU A 113 -4.83 -2.40 -20.78
CA LEU A 113 -3.54 -2.10 -21.41
C LEU A 113 -3.17 -0.62 -21.29
N LYS A 114 -4.09 0.31 -21.57
CA LYS A 114 -3.85 1.76 -21.40
C LYS A 114 -3.52 2.11 -19.95
N VAL A 115 -4.20 1.49 -18.98
CA VAL A 115 -3.93 1.68 -17.54
C VAL A 115 -2.55 1.14 -17.16
N ALA A 116 -2.19 -0.06 -17.61
CA ALA A 116 -0.89 -0.66 -17.35
C ALA A 116 0.26 0.15 -17.95
N ILE A 117 0.12 0.62 -19.19
CA ILE A 117 1.08 1.54 -19.83
C ILE A 117 1.23 2.81 -19.01
N LYS A 118 0.11 3.43 -18.61
CA LYS A 118 0.12 4.64 -17.80
C LYS A 118 0.90 4.43 -16.50
N LYS A 119 0.62 3.33 -15.80
CA LYS A 119 1.28 2.99 -14.54
C LYS A 119 2.78 2.78 -14.75
N LYS A 120 3.16 1.93 -15.70
CA LYS A 120 4.57 1.60 -15.99
C LYS A 120 5.39 2.83 -16.36
N ILE A 121 4.85 3.70 -17.21
CA ILE A 121 5.55 4.92 -17.64
C ILE A 121 5.64 5.93 -16.49
N ASN A 122 4.59 6.11 -15.69
CA ASN A 122 4.70 6.95 -14.51
C ASN A 122 5.78 6.40 -13.55
N ASP A 123 5.82 5.10 -13.30
CA ASP A 123 6.83 4.52 -12.40
C ASP A 123 8.27 4.69 -12.93
N MET A 124 8.48 4.51 -14.24
CA MET A 124 9.80 4.60 -14.88
C MET A 124 10.29 6.05 -15.06
N GLU A 125 9.40 6.96 -15.44
CA GLU A 125 9.77 8.29 -15.94
C GLU A 125 9.37 9.43 -14.99
N GLN A 126 8.34 9.28 -14.16
CA GLN A 126 7.87 10.36 -13.28
C GLN A 126 8.95 10.78 -12.28
N SER A 127 9.76 9.83 -11.80
CA SER A 127 10.89 10.10 -10.90
C SER A 127 11.95 11.01 -11.53
N LYS A 128 12.10 10.97 -12.87
CA LYS A 128 13.06 11.79 -13.64
C LYS A 128 12.48 13.15 -14.04
N MET A 129 11.16 13.32 -13.97
CA MET A 129 10.46 14.49 -14.48
C MET A 129 10.23 15.61 -13.45
N GLY A 130 10.48 15.34 -12.16
CA GLY A 130 10.28 16.29 -11.07
C GLY A 130 8.80 16.66 -10.90
N HIS A 131 8.48 17.95 -10.93
CA HIS A 131 7.09 18.45 -10.84
C HIS A 131 6.30 18.37 -12.16
N ARG A 132 6.92 17.88 -13.25
CA ARG A 132 6.21 17.70 -14.52
C ARG A 132 5.45 16.39 -14.52
N HIS A 133 4.25 16.38 -15.10
CA HIS A 133 3.40 15.19 -15.19
C HIS A 133 2.97 14.93 -16.63
N ILE A 134 2.75 13.67 -16.96
CA ILE A 134 2.25 13.26 -18.27
C ILE A 134 0.73 13.45 -18.32
N SER A 135 0.26 14.23 -19.30
CA SER A 135 -1.17 14.37 -19.58
C SER A 135 -1.69 13.17 -20.37
N TRP A 136 -2.06 12.10 -19.66
CA TRP A 136 -2.57 10.88 -20.28
C TRP A 136 -3.85 11.10 -21.11
N LYS A 137 -4.68 12.07 -20.73
CA LYS A 137 -5.84 12.47 -21.53
C LYS A 137 -5.42 13.01 -22.90
N HIS A 138 -4.33 13.77 -22.95
CA HIS A 138 -3.78 14.27 -24.21
C HIS A 138 -3.14 13.13 -25.02
N VAL A 139 -2.40 12.23 -24.38
CA VAL A 139 -1.81 11.05 -25.04
C VAL A 139 -2.89 10.23 -25.74
N TRP A 140 -3.94 9.81 -25.01
CA TRP A 140 -5.01 8.98 -25.58
C TRP A 140 -5.97 9.72 -26.52
N GLY A 141 -5.97 11.06 -26.48
CA GLY A 141 -6.75 11.89 -27.40
C GLY A 141 -6.09 12.09 -28.77
N ASN A 142 -4.76 11.95 -28.85
CA ASN A 142 -3.99 12.20 -30.08
C ASN A 142 -3.33 10.93 -30.64
N PHE A 143 -3.11 9.92 -29.80
CA PHE A 143 -2.44 8.67 -30.15
C PHE A 143 -3.31 7.46 -29.79
N CYS A 144 -3.18 6.39 -30.57
CA CYS A 144 -3.82 5.11 -30.33
C CYS A 144 -2.77 3.99 -30.34
N LEU A 145 -3.08 2.89 -29.66
CA LEU A 145 -2.32 1.64 -29.77
C LEU A 145 -2.72 0.92 -31.06
N SER A 146 -1.79 0.21 -31.68
CA SER A 146 -2.06 -0.57 -32.88
C SER A 146 -1.34 -1.90 -32.86
N TYR A 147 -1.96 -2.94 -33.41
CA TYR A 147 -1.34 -4.25 -33.61
C TYR A 147 -1.62 -4.72 -35.02
N HIS A 148 -0.59 -5.09 -35.79
CA HIS A 148 -0.73 -5.52 -37.19
C HIS A 148 -1.63 -4.63 -38.07
N ASN A 149 -1.53 -3.31 -37.93
CA ASN A 149 -2.35 -2.27 -38.58
C ASN A 149 -3.77 -2.08 -38.04
N ASP A 150 -4.23 -2.92 -37.10
CA ASP A 150 -5.50 -2.72 -36.41
C ASP A 150 -5.33 -1.74 -35.26
N LYS A 151 -6.17 -0.70 -35.24
CA LYS A 151 -6.16 0.30 -34.16
C LYS A 151 -7.05 -0.17 -33.02
N LEU A 152 -6.49 -0.23 -31.82
CA LEU A 152 -7.19 -0.61 -30.60
C LEU A 152 -7.93 0.62 -30.04
N LEU A 153 -9.13 0.88 -30.60
CA LEU A 153 -9.93 2.06 -30.27
C LEU A 153 -11.01 1.80 -29.21
N ASP A 154 -11.61 0.60 -29.21
CA ASP A 154 -12.62 0.23 -28.24
C ASP A 154 -11.98 -0.23 -26.92
N ASP A 155 -12.19 0.55 -25.87
CA ASP A 155 -11.69 0.28 -24.53
C ASP A 155 -12.21 -1.04 -23.93
N ASN A 156 -13.38 -1.51 -24.35
CA ASN A 156 -13.99 -2.73 -23.82
C ASN A 156 -13.63 -4.00 -24.61
N ALA A 157 -13.02 -3.85 -25.79
CA ALA A 157 -12.63 -4.99 -26.60
C ALA A 157 -11.49 -5.77 -25.93
N ALA A 158 -11.57 -7.10 -25.98
CA ALA A 158 -10.51 -7.94 -25.44
C ALA A 158 -9.29 -7.85 -26.36
N LEU A 159 -8.09 -7.79 -25.79
CA LEU A 159 -6.85 -7.76 -26.57
C LEU A 159 -6.71 -9.00 -27.47
N GLN A 160 -7.22 -10.14 -27.00
CA GLN A 160 -7.20 -11.38 -27.76
C GLN A 160 -8.01 -11.33 -29.06
N ASP A 161 -9.04 -10.49 -29.14
CA ASP A 161 -9.90 -10.34 -30.33
C ASP A 161 -9.13 -9.71 -31.49
N PHE A 162 -8.10 -8.90 -31.18
CA PHE A 162 -7.16 -8.35 -32.15
C PHE A 162 -5.99 -9.31 -32.47
N GLY A 163 -5.98 -10.52 -31.90
CA GLY A 163 -4.89 -11.48 -32.07
C GLY A 163 -3.66 -11.21 -31.20
N VAL A 164 -3.73 -10.27 -30.24
CA VAL A 164 -2.64 -10.03 -29.29
C VAL A 164 -2.47 -11.25 -28.38
N ARG A 165 -1.23 -11.69 -28.19
CA ARG A 165 -0.85 -12.88 -27.41
C ARG A 165 0.40 -12.59 -26.57
N ASN A 166 0.85 -13.60 -25.82
CA ASN A 166 2.08 -13.51 -25.04
C ASN A 166 3.29 -13.23 -25.94
N ASN A 167 4.09 -12.24 -25.53
CA ASN A 167 5.24 -11.67 -26.24
C ASN A 167 4.89 -10.94 -27.56
N SER A 168 3.61 -10.59 -27.78
CA SER A 168 3.25 -9.66 -28.87
C SER A 168 3.84 -8.27 -28.62
N GLN A 169 4.16 -7.57 -29.71
CA GLN A 169 4.59 -6.17 -29.69
C GLN A 169 3.51 -5.28 -30.32
N LEU A 170 3.13 -4.20 -29.64
CA LEU A 170 2.25 -3.14 -30.15
C LEU A 170 3.03 -1.84 -30.37
#